data_AF-A0A2N2AME3-F1
#
_entry.id   AF-A0A2N2AME3-F1
#
_cell.length_a   1.000
_cell.length_b   1.000
_cell.length_c   1.000
_cell.angle_alpha   90.00
_cell.angle_beta   90.00
_cell.angle_gamma   90.00
#
_symmetry.space_group_name_H-M   'P 1'
#
loop_
_entity.id
_entity.type
_entity.pdbx_description
1 polymer ?
#
loop_
_entity_poly.entity_id
_entity_poly.type
_entity_poly.pdbx_seq_one_letter_code
_entity_poly.pdbx_strand_id
1 'polypeptide(L)'
;MKPTTQQVLNFMAQRHLLLEMLFRATEAASEADILEYIRSTRPASDTTEGQTVFTRLREYGLIEPLADAQNRYEMTEPVRALLEHLLQSYRVMSSEAIGGYLGQLERYTERLGAAGRQNDSESVVLVLKNADALLERIRTDARNSCLAVMEKTTEIKSSLQSTPLRERYTQISHLWSTNIVPLEEVIDIHNAIEGVLSSLTATLTSLTRTFQTDSVITTRVTETWAKVRRMRTQTFTAYREAKLALEPLYRSIQREGMVAVGAARYLKLIEAKGITGFEQVAGAAAFLSHGRNEALFSDIDAKQFLAKATDYHPDHDITLAPPDETGVQNDDVGILQMLDWVHDAGDVSDLAEFLRTKIADFRATHFFDLALAALDSPEIEVQHGTEPTETVMGGQCWYGYPISVKLKEQIPR
;
A
#
# COMPACT_ATOMS: atom_id res chain seq x y z
N MET A 1 -31.15 26.79 -27.19
CA MET A 1 -31.49 27.16 -25.80
C MET A 1 -30.47 26.49 -24.90
N LYS A 2 -29.83 27.19 -23.96
CA LYS A 2 -28.93 26.51 -23.01
C LYS A 2 -29.79 25.64 -22.07
N PRO A 3 -29.47 24.35 -21.90
CA PRO A 3 -30.24 23.47 -21.03
C PRO A 3 -30.16 23.95 -19.57
N THR A 4 -31.25 23.83 -18.83
CA THR A 4 -31.27 24.15 -17.40
C THR A 4 -30.53 23.06 -16.63
N THR A 5 -29.81 23.42 -15.56
CA THR A 5 -29.06 22.46 -14.71
C THR A 5 -29.89 21.25 -14.27
N GLN A 6 -31.17 21.46 -13.94
CA GLN A 6 -32.10 20.39 -13.57
C GLN A 6 -32.38 19.41 -14.72
N GLN A 7 -32.43 19.89 -15.97
CA GLN A 7 -32.66 19.04 -17.15
C GLN A 7 -31.44 18.15 -17.43
N VAL A 8 -30.23 18.72 -17.26
CA VAL A 8 -28.97 17.98 -17.39
C VAL A 8 -28.88 16.90 -16.31
N LEU A 9 -29.13 17.25 -15.04
CA LEU A 9 -29.10 16.30 -13.92
C LEU A 9 -30.12 15.17 -14.08
N ASN A 10 -31.36 15.50 -14.46
CA ASN A 10 -32.38 14.48 -14.71
C ASN A 10 -32.00 13.54 -15.85
N PHE A 11 -31.41 14.07 -16.92
CA PHE A 11 -30.92 13.26 -18.04
C PHE A 11 -29.77 12.34 -17.60
N MET A 12 -28.82 12.86 -16.81
CA MET A 12 -27.73 12.05 -16.26
C MET A 12 -28.25 10.93 -15.35
N ALA A 13 -29.24 11.21 -14.50
CA ALA A 13 -29.85 10.19 -13.64
C ALA A 13 -30.56 9.10 -14.44
N GLN A 14 -31.32 9.47 -15.48
CA GLN A 14 -32.02 8.53 -16.35
C GLN A 14 -31.07 7.66 -17.18
N ARG A 15 -29.87 8.18 -17.51
CA ARG A 15 -28.88 7.53 -18.38
C ARG A 15 -27.58 7.19 -17.65
N HIS A 16 -27.63 6.92 -16.35
CA HIS A 16 -26.44 6.67 -15.53
C HIS A 16 -25.60 5.48 -16.01
N LEU A 17 -26.23 4.38 -16.47
CA LEU A 17 -25.49 3.21 -17.01
C LEU A 17 -24.71 3.56 -18.29
N LEU A 18 -25.29 4.41 -19.16
CA LEU A 18 -24.60 4.91 -20.36
C LEU A 18 -23.39 5.77 -19.98
N LEU A 19 -23.58 6.66 -19.00
CA LEU A 19 -22.51 7.52 -18.50
C LEU A 19 -21.40 6.70 -17.83
N GLU A 20 -21.75 5.65 -17.09
CA GLU A 20 -20.78 4.72 -16.52
C GLU A 20 -19.98 3.98 -17.60
N MET A 21 -20.64 3.48 -18.65
CA MET A 21 -19.95 2.84 -19.77
C MET A 21 -19.00 3.80 -20.50
N LEU A 22 -19.45 5.03 -20.77
CA LEU A 22 -18.62 6.08 -21.37
C LEU A 22 -17.45 6.47 -20.46
N PHE A 23 -17.67 6.48 -19.15
CA PHE A 23 -16.64 6.79 -18.17
C PHE A 23 -15.56 5.71 -18.12
N ARG A 24 -15.95 4.42 -18.15
CA ARG A 24 -15.05 3.26 -18.16
C ARG A 24 -14.31 3.07 -19.47
N ALA A 25 -14.75 3.69 -20.57
CA ALA A 25 -14.03 3.67 -21.83
C ALA A 25 -12.68 4.41 -21.69
N THR A 26 -11.58 3.70 -21.93
CA THR A 26 -10.21 4.22 -21.81
C THR A 26 -9.79 5.11 -22.98
N GLU A 27 -10.49 5.02 -24.11
CA GLU A 27 -10.21 5.78 -25.32
C GLU A 27 -11.44 6.56 -25.79
N ALA A 28 -11.20 7.62 -26.56
CA ALA A 28 -12.28 8.39 -27.20
C ALA A 28 -13.11 7.49 -28.12
N ALA A 29 -14.42 7.43 -27.90
CA ALA A 29 -15.33 6.54 -28.60
C ALA A 29 -15.77 7.16 -29.95
N SER A 30 -15.95 6.33 -30.98
CA SER A 30 -16.58 6.79 -32.22
C SER A 30 -18.09 6.99 -32.02
N GLU A 31 -18.75 7.73 -32.91
CA GLU A 31 -20.22 7.85 -32.86
C GLU A 31 -20.92 6.48 -32.93
N ALA A 32 -20.38 5.53 -33.70
CA ALA A 32 -20.92 4.18 -33.78
C ALA A 32 -20.82 3.43 -32.44
N ASP A 33 -19.69 3.57 -31.74
CA ASP A 33 -19.49 2.96 -30.41
C ASP A 33 -20.46 3.55 -29.39
N ILE A 34 -20.67 4.87 -29.41
CA ILE A 34 -21.59 5.55 -28.50
C ILE A 34 -23.04 5.13 -28.78
N LEU A 35 -23.43 4.99 -30.04
CA LEU A 35 -24.75 4.49 -30.41
C LEU A 35 -24.96 3.04 -29.95
N GLU A 36 -23.91 2.22 -29.97
CA GLU A 36 -23.96 0.86 -29.43
C GLU A 36 -24.07 0.88 -27.90
N TYR A 37 -23.34 1.75 -27.20
CA TYR A 37 -23.50 1.94 -25.75
C TYR A 37 -24.91 2.42 -25.38
N ILE A 38 -25.50 3.32 -26.17
CA ILE A 38 -26.89 3.77 -25.98
C ILE A 38 -27.86 2.61 -26.13
N ARG A 39 -27.60 1.69 -27.06
CA ARG A 39 -28.44 0.51 -27.31
C ARG A 39 -28.31 -0.50 -26.16
N SER A 40 -27.10 -0.76 -25.69
CA SER A 40 -26.83 -1.74 -24.62
C SER A 40 -27.33 -1.29 -23.25
N THR A 41 -27.38 0.03 -23.00
CA THR A 41 -27.80 0.62 -21.71
C THR A 41 -29.23 1.16 -21.73
N ARG A 42 -29.98 0.88 -22.80
CA ARG A 42 -31.34 1.40 -23.00
C ARG A 42 -32.30 0.83 -21.93
N PRO A 43 -32.96 1.67 -21.13
CA PRO A 43 -34.03 1.21 -20.25
C PRO A 43 -35.19 0.64 -21.08
N ALA A 44 -35.81 -0.46 -20.62
CA ALA A 44 -36.91 -1.10 -21.34
C ALA A 44 -38.13 -0.18 -21.57
N SER A 45 -38.30 0.85 -20.75
CA SER A 45 -39.37 1.86 -20.85
C SER A 45 -39.07 3.01 -21.81
N ASP A 46 -37.85 3.10 -22.34
CA ASP A 46 -37.40 4.27 -23.10
C ASP A 46 -37.55 4.06 -24.60
N THR A 47 -38.44 4.82 -25.25
CA THR A 47 -38.66 4.77 -26.71
C THR A 47 -37.79 5.76 -27.50
N THR A 48 -36.97 6.56 -26.83
CA THR A 48 -36.14 7.59 -27.47
C THR A 48 -35.14 6.98 -28.45
N GLU A 49 -35.07 7.55 -29.67
CA GLU A 49 -34.12 7.15 -30.69
C GLU A 49 -32.67 7.41 -30.26
N GLY A 50 -31.76 6.50 -30.61
CA GLY A 50 -30.34 6.59 -30.23
C GLY A 50 -29.68 7.89 -30.69
N GLN A 51 -30.01 8.36 -31.90
CA GLN A 51 -29.49 9.61 -32.45
C GLN A 51 -29.92 10.84 -31.65
N THR A 52 -31.14 10.81 -31.09
CA THR A 52 -31.64 11.88 -30.23
C THR A 52 -30.88 11.92 -28.90
N VAL A 53 -30.56 10.74 -28.33
CA VAL A 53 -29.75 10.65 -27.10
C VAL A 53 -28.33 11.15 -27.35
N PHE A 54 -27.71 10.74 -28.47
CA PHE A 54 -26.39 11.22 -28.88
C PHE A 54 -26.34 12.74 -29.05
N THR A 55 -27.33 13.31 -29.72
CA THR A 55 -27.44 14.77 -29.90
C THR A 55 -27.56 15.48 -28.55
N ARG A 56 -28.38 14.96 -27.62
CA ARG A 56 -28.51 15.51 -26.26
C ARG A 56 -27.23 15.43 -25.45
N LEU A 57 -26.45 14.35 -25.57
CA LEU A 57 -25.14 14.24 -24.90
C LEU A 57 -24.21 15.41 -25.29
N ARG A 58 -24.21 15.79 -26.59
CA ARG A 58 -23.43 16.91 -27.11
C ARG A 58 -24.00 18.26 -26.67
N GLU A 59 -25.30 18.45 -26.83
CA GLU A 59 -25.97 19.71 -26.47
C GLU A 59 -25.88 20.04 -24.98
N TYR A 60 -25.86 19.02 -24.12
CA TYR A 60 -25.72 19.17 -22.68
C TYR A 60 -24.25 19.29 -22.23
N GLY A 61 -23.30 19.22 -23.15
CA GLY A 61 -21.86 19.31 -22.83
C GLY A 61 -21.37 18.12 -22.02
N LEU A 62 -21.98 16.94 -22.19
CA LEU A 62 -21.57 15.71 -21.51
C LEU A 62 -20.44 15.01 -22.27
N ILE A 63 -20.42 15.16 -23.60
CA ILE A 63 -19.34 14.70 -24.47
C ILE A 63 -18.90 15.83 -25.39
N GLU A 64 -17.63 15.84 -25.76
CA GLU A 64 -17.04 16.77 -26.71
C GLU A 64 -16.20 16.05 -27.77
N PRO A 65 -16.08 16.61 -28.98
CA PRO A 65 -15.23 16.03 -30.01
C PRO A 65 -13.75 16.20 -29.62
N LEU A 66 -12.96 15.15 -29.82
CA LEU A 66 -11.52 15.18 -29.57
C LEU A 66 -10.83 16.07 -30.62
N ALA A 67 -9.94 16.96 -30.18
CA ALA A 67 -9.16 17.81 -31.07
C ALA A 67 -8.34 16.93 -32.05
N ASP A 68 -8.33 17.30 -33.34
CA ASP A 68 -7.62 16.62 -34.43
C ASP A 68 -8.12 15.21 -34.83
N ALA A 69 -9.13 14.65 -34.16
CA ALA A 69 -9.74 13.37 -34.53
C ALA A 69 -11.18 13.55 -35.05
N GLN A 70 -11.39 13.33 -36.35
CA GLN A 70 -12.74 13.36 -36.92
C GLN A 70 -13.60 12.23 -36.33
N ASN A 71 -14.80 12.58 -35.86
CA ASN A 71 -15.82 11.65 -35.33
C ASN A 71 -15.42 10.81 -34.10
N ARG A 72 -14.44 11.27 -33.30
CA ARG A 72 -14.17 10.72 -31.97
C ARG A 72 -14.63 11.69 -30.90
N TYR A 73 -15.24 11.14 -29.86
CA TYR A 73 -15.82 11.90 -28.76
C TYR A 73 -15.29 11.39 -27.42
N GLU A 74 -15.04 12.32 -26.52
CA GLU A 74 -14.68 12.03 -25.14
C GLU A 74 -15.65 12.69 -24.17
N MET A 75 -15.72 12.15 -22.96
CA MET A 75 -16.49 12.76 -21.88
C MET A 75 -15.80 14.04 -21.42
N THR A 76 -16.58 15.11 -21.23
CA THR A 76 -16.04 16.38 -20.76
C THR A 76 -15.50 16.26 -19.34
N GLU A 77 -14.42 16.98 -19.05
CA GLU A 77 -13.73 16.88 -17.75
C GLU A 77 -14.62 17.14 -16.52
N PRO A 78 -15.56 18.13 -16.52
CA PRO A 78 -16.44 18.34 -15.37
C PRO A 78 -17.36 17.14 -15.09
N VAL A 79 -17.81 16.45 -16.14
CA VAL A 79 -18.69 15.27 -16.02
C VAL A 79 -17.88 14.06 -15.62
N ARG A 80 -16.68 13.90 -16.18
CA ARG A 80 -15.73 12.88 -15.76
C ARG A 80 -15.41 13.01 -14.27
N ALA A 81 -15.02 14.19 -13.79
CA ALA A 81 -14.75 14.44 -12.38
C ALA A 81 -15.97 14.18 -11.46
N LEU A 82 -17.18 14.51 -11.92
CA LEU A 82 -18.42 14.19 -11.20
C LEU A 82 -18.63 12.67 -11.10
N LEU A 83 -18.43 11.93 -12.19
CA LEU A 83 -18.58 10.48 -12.20
C LEU A 83 -17.48 9.77 -11.43
N GLU A 84 -16.22 10.25 -11.47
CA GLU A 84 -15.15 9.77 -10.59
C GLU A 84 -15.58 9.84 -9.12
N HIS A 85 -16.21 10.96 -8.74
CA HIS A 85 -16.70 11.16 -7.39
C HIS A 85 -17.88 10.22 -7.03
N LEU A 86 -18.84 10.05 -7.95
CA LEU A 86 -20.06 9.26 -7.74
C LEU A 86 -19.82 7.75 -7.82
N LEU A 87 -19.02 7.30 -8.78
CA LEU A 87 -18.70 5.89 -9.04
C LEU A 87 -17.53 5.39 -8.19
N GLN A 88 -16.99 6.24 -7.31
CA GLN A 88 -15.85 5.91 -6.45
C GLN A 88 -14.61 5.46 -7.23
N SER A 89 -14.53 5.82 -8.52
CA SER A 89 -13.39 5.55 -9.39
C SER A 89 -12.33 6.61 -9.12
N TYR A 90 -11.83 6.54 -7.90
CA TYR A 90 -10.93 7.53 -7.37
C TYR A 90 -9.56 7.34 -7.98
N ARG A 91 -8.94 8.45 -8.40
CA ARG A 91 -7.54 8.45 -8.78
C ARG A 91 -6.68 8.51 -7.53
N VAL A 92 -5.57 7.80 -7.57
CA VAL A 92 -4.58 7.90 -6.50
C VAL A 92 -3.86 9.25 -6.59
N MET A 93 -3.63 9.90 -5.45
CA MET A 93 -2.80 11.11 -5.40
C MET A 93 -1.38 10.77 -5.83
N SER A 94 -0.85 11.53 -6.80
CA SER A 94 0.55 11.43 -7.19
C SER A 94 1.46 12.19 -6.22
N SER A 95 2.75 11.84 -6.21
CA SER A 95 3.77 12.54 -5.42
C SER A 95 3.87 14.02 -5.80
N GLU A 96 3.70 14.35 -7.08
CA GLU A 96 3.70 15.72 -7.60
C GLU A 96 2.50 16.53 -7.12
N ALA A 97 1.32 15.89 -7.02
CA ALA A 97 0.13 16.53 -6.46
C ALA A 97 0.34 16.91 -4.99
N ILE A 98 0.94 16.01 -4.20
CA ILE A 98 1.27 16.25 -2.80
C ILE A 98 2.28 17.41 -2.68
N GLY A 99 3.37 17.38 -3.46
CA GLY A 99 4.35 18.46 -3.50
C GLY A 99 3.74 19.81 -3.90
N GLY A 100 2.87 19.81 -4.91
CA GLY A 100 2.13 20.99 -5.36
C GLY A 100 1.18 21.57 -4.29
N TYR A 101 0.56 20.70 -3.48
CA TYR A 101 -0.26 21.13 -2.35
C TYR A 101 0.57 21.77 -1.24
N LEU A 102 1.71 21.18 -0.90
CA LEU A 102 2.61 21.74 0.11
C LEU A 102 3.15 23.11 -0.29
N GLY A 103 3.65 23.23 -1.52
CA GLY A 103 4.15 24.52 -2.02
C GLY A 103 3.08 25.62 -2.09
N GLN A 104 1.82 25.26 -2.34
CA GLN A 104 0.72 26.23 -2.26
C GLN A 104 0.39 26.64 -0.83
N LEU A 105 0.40 25.69 0.11
CA LEU A 105 0.15 25.96 1.53
C LEU A 105 1.25 26.84 2.14
N GLU A 106 2.51 26.63 1.76
CA GLU A 106 3.65 27.49 2.11
C GLU A 106 3.42 28.92 1.64
N ARG A 107 3.06 29.10 0.35
CA ARG A 107 2.77 30.43 -0.20
C ARG A 107 1.62 31.12 0.52
N TYR A 108 0.57 30.40 0.90
CA TYR A 108 -0.52 30.99 1.70
C TYR A 108 -0.04 31.36 3.10
N THR A 109 0.80 30.54 3.72
CA THR A 109 1.40 30.83 5.02
C THR A 109 2.24 32.11 4.99
N GLU A 110 3.11 32.25 3.98
CA GLU A 110 3.91 33.47 3.78
C GLU A 110 3.04 34.71 3.56
N ARG A 111 2.01 34.59 2.72
CA ARG A 111 1.06 35.69 2.44
C ARG A 111 0.26 36.09 3.68
N LEU A 112 -0.17 35.13 4.50
CA LEU A 112 -0.84 35.39 5.77
C LEU A 112 0.09 36.14 6.73
N GLY A 113 1.35 35.70 6.85
CA GLY A 113 2.34 36.37 7.68
C GLY A 113 2.63 37.80 7.21
N ALA A 114 2.71 38.03 5.89
CA ALA A 114 2.90 39.35 5.31
C ALA A 114 1.70 40.28 5.55
N ALA A 115 0.48 39.80 5.29
CA ALA A 115 -0.75 40.55 5.52
C ALA A 115 -0.93 40.90 7.01
N GLY A 116 -0.59 39.97 7.91
CA GLY A 116 -0.58 40.21 9.35
C GLY A 116 0.39 41.31 9.77
N ARG A 117 1.61 41.34 9.22
CA ARG A 117 2.59 42.41 9.51
C ARG A 117 2.14 43.78 8.98
N GLN A 118 1.37 43.80 7.91
CA GLN A 118 0.83 45.02 7.29
C GLN A 118 -0.50 45.47 7.91
N ASN A 119 -1.05 44.68 8.85
CA ASN A 119 -2.37 44.89 9.44
C ASN A 119 -3.49 44.96 8.38
N ASP A 120 -3.35 44.21 7.29
CA ASP A 120 -4.29 44.18 6.18
C ASP A 120 -5.35 43.09 6.40
N SER A 121 -6.45 43.48 7.05
CA SER A 121 -7.58 42.62 7.36
C SER A 121 -8.21 41.95 6.13
N GLU A 122 -8.33 42.66 5.01
CA GLU A 122 -8.98 42.13 3.79
C GLU A 122 -8.13 41.03 3.17
N SER A 123 -6.82 41.25 3.05
CA SER A 123 -5.89 40.25 2.56
C SER A 123 -5.85 39.01 3.46
N VAL A 124 -5.90 39.18 4.79
CA VAL A 124 -5.97 38.03 5.72
C VAL A 124 -7.21 37.17 5.44
N VAL A 125 -8.40 37.79 5.35
CA VAL A 125 -9.66 37.05 5.10
C VAL A 125 -9.61 36.32 3.76
N LEU A 126 -9.12 36.97 2.70
CA LEU A 126 -9.01 36.35 1.38
C LEU A 126 -8.05 35.16 1.38
N VAL A 127 -6.87 35.30 2.00
CA VAL A 127 -5.88 34.23 2.01
C VAL A 127 -6.34 33.07 2.90
N LEU A 128 -6.98 33.33 4.04
CA LEU A 128 -7.59 32.27 4.88
C LEU A 128 -8.65 31.47 4.10
N LYS A 129 -9.49 32.13 3.31
CA LYS A 129 -10.47 31.45 2.43
C LYS A 129 -9.80 30.50 1.44
N ASN A 130 -8.70 30.92 0.83
CA ASN A 130 -7.98 30.11 -0.15
C ASN A 130 -7.24 28.93 0.52
N ALA A 131 -6.65 29.17 1.69
CA ALA A 131 -6.03 28.13 2.51
C ALA A 131 -7.07 27.07 2.92
N ASP A 132 -8.25 27.50 3.38
CA ASP A 132 -9.35 26.60 3.74
C ASP A 132 -9.78 25.70 2.57
N ALA A 133 -9.93 26.28 1.37
CA ALA A 133 -10.31 25.53 0.17
C ALA A 133 -9.23 24.49 -0.21
N LEU A 134 -7.96 24.85 -0.07
CA LEU A 134 -6.85 23.94 -0.32
C LEU A 134 -6.79 22.80 0.72
N LEU A 135 -7.00 23.10 2.00
CA LEU A 135 -7.05 22.10 3.07
C LEU A 135 -8.17 21.06 2.84
N GLU A 136 -9.34 21.51 2.42
CA GLU A 136 -10.45 20.60 2.09
C GLU A 136 -10.19 19.77 0.82
N ARG A 137 -9.50 20.35 -0.15
CA ARG A 137 -9.05 19.61 -1.35
C ARG A 137 -8.07 18.51 -1.00
N ILE A 138 -7.01 18.81 -0.25
CA ILE A 138 -6.03 17.81 0.22
C ILE A 138 -6.74 16.69 0.97
N ARG A 139 -7.64 17.04 1.89
CA ARG A 139 -8.42 16.07 2.68
C ARG A 139 -9.26 15.14 1.81
N THR A 140 -9.90 15.70 0.80
CA THR A 140 -10.77 14.95 -0.12
C THR A 140 -9.96 14.04 -1.02
N ASP A 141 -8.86 14.55 -1.58
CA ASP A 141 -8.00 13.78 -2.47
C ASP A 141 -7.28 12.66 -1.73
N ALA A 142 -6.85 12.88 -0.49
CA ALA A 142 -6.29 11.83 0.36
C ALA A 142 -7.28 10.70 0.64
N ARG A 143 -8.54 11.04 0.92
CA ARG A 143 -9.60 10.04 1.12
C ARG A 143 -9.90 9.27 -0.16
N ASN A 144 -10.05 9.97 -1.28
CA ASN A 144 -10.29 9.38 -2.58
C ASN A 144 -9.16 8.41 -2.95
N SER A 145 -7.92 8.86 -2.78
CA SER A 145 -6.71 8.07 -3.00
C SER A 145 -6.69 6.78 -2.16
N CYS A 146 -7.06 6.85 -0.88
CA CYS A 146 -7.18 5.65 -0.04
C CYS A 146 -8.23 4.68 -0.58
N LEU A 147 -9.41 5.17 -0.93
CA LEU A 147 -10.49 4.34 -1.48
C LEU A 147 -10.08 3.66 -2.79
N ALA A 148 -9.38 4.39 -3.68
CA ALA A 148 -8.82 3.84 -4.91
C ALA A 148 -7.87 2.67 -4.66
N VAL A 149 -6.94 2.84 -3.70
CA VAL A 149 -5.98 1.78 -3.32
C VAL A 149 -6.72 0.58 -2.76
N MET A 150 -7.73 0.79 -1.91
CA MET A 150 -8.53 -0.28 -1.31
C MET A 150 -9.35 -1.04 -2.35
N GLU A 151 -10.00 -0.34 -3.28
CA GLU A 151 -10.75 -0.93 -4.38
C GLU A 151 -9.84 -1.79 -5.24
N LYS A 152 -8.71 -1.23 -5.70
CA LYS A 152 -7.77 -1.96 -6.54
C LYS A 152 -7.16 -3.16 -5.82
N THR A 153 -6.87 -3.01 -4.53
CA THR A 153 -6.41 -4.12 -3.68
C THR A 153 -7.45 -5.23 -3.60
N THR A 154 -8.74 -4.88 -3.50
CA THR A 154 -9.84 -5.84 -3.45
C THR A 154 -10.00 -6.55 -4.80
N GLU A 155 -9.88 -5.83 -5.91
CA GLU A 155 -9.89 -6.39 -7.26
C GLU A 155 -8.75 -7.39 -7.48
N ILE A 156 -7.55 -7.08 -6.99
CA ILE A 156 -6.39 -7.98 -7.10
C ILE A 156 -6.59 -9.23 -6.22
N LYS A 157 -7.19 -9.09 -5.04
CA LYS A 157 -7.55 -10.21 -4.17
C LYS A 157 -8.63 -11.11 -4.78
N SER A 158 -9.63 -10.54 -5.46
CA SER A 158 -10.69 -11.33 -6.08
C SER A 158 -10.25 -12.02 -7.38
N SER A 159 -9.28 -11.45 -8.09
CA SER A 159 -8.74 -11.98 -9.36
C SER A 159 -7.51 -12.89 -9.20
N LEU A 160 -7.24 -13.39 -7.99
CA LEU A 160 -6.06 -14.22 -7.67
C LEU A 160 -5.88 -15.44 -8.59
N GLN A 161 -6.99 -16.06 -9.03
CA GLN A 161 -6.95 -17.25 -9.89
C GLN A 161 -6.99 -16.96 -11.39
N SER A 162 -7.48 -15.78 -11.80
CA SER A 162 -7.62 -15.41 -13.22
C SER A 162 -6.40 -14.66 -13.76
N THR A 163 -5.68 -13.92 -12.90
CA THR A 163 -4.61 -13.00 -13.35
C THR A 163 -3.22 -13.66 -13.19
N PRO A 164 -2.36 -13.64 -14.23
CA PRO A 164 -1.00 -14.15 -14.14
C PRO A 164 -0.21 -13.50 -13.00
N LEU A 165 0.65 -14.28 -12.33
CA LEU A 165 1.43 -13.80 -11.18
C LEU A 165 2.30 -12.58 -11.50
N ARG A 166 2.94 -12.55 -12.68
CA ARG A 166 3.77 -11.43 -13.14
C ARG A 166 2.96 -10.13 -13.27
N GLU A 167 1.73 -10.23 -13.74
CA GLU A 167 0.85 -9.08 -13.90
C GLU A 167 0.39 -8.56 -12.54
N ARG A 168 0.04 -9.46 -11.61
CA ARG A 168 -0.24 -9.11 -10.20
C ARG A 168 0.96 -8.44 -9.51
N TYR A 169 2.17 -8.96 -9.72
CA TYR A 169 3.41 -8.34 -9.23
C TYR A 169 3.52 -6.89 -9.71
N THR A 170 3.34 -6.68 -11.02
CA THR A 170 3.47 -5.36 -11.64
C THR A 170 2.44 -4.39 -11.08
N GLN A 171 1.18 -4.83 -10.95
CA GLN A 171 0.10 -4.01 -10.40
C GLN A 171 0.34 -3.64 -8.93
N ILE A 172 0.67 -4.62 -8.07
CA ILE A 172 0.91 -4.37 -6.63
C ILE A 172 2.16 -3.52 -6.42
N SER A 173 3.25 -3.81 -7.13
CA SER A 173 4.49 -3.03 -7.06
C SER A 173 4.27 -1.58 -7.54
N HIS A 174 3.49 -1.39 -8.61
CA HIS A 174 3.12 -0.07 -9.08
C HIS A 174 2.25 0.69 -8.06
N LEU A 175 1.24 0.06 -7.47
CA LEU A 175 0.42 0.67 -6.43
C LEU A 175 1.24 1.01 -5.17
N TRP A 176 2.19 0.16 -4.79
CA TRP A 176 3.05 0.41 -3.65
C TRP A 176 3.97 1.61 -3.90
N SER A 177 4.69 1.60 -5.02
CA SER A 177 5.66 2.64 -5.38
C SER A 177 5.03 4.00 -5.74
N THR A 178 3.82 4.01 -6.30
CA THR A 178 3.16 5.26 -6.73
C THR A 178 2.38 5.91 -5.58
N ASN A 179 1.97 5.13 -4.57
CA ASN A 179 0.97 5.56 -3.60
C ASN A 179 1.47 5.48 -2.17
N ILE A 180 2.00 4.33 -1.76
CA ILE A 180 2.46 4.13 -0.39
C ILE A 180 3.82 4.79 -0.18
N VAL A 181 4.78 4.54 -1.08
CA VAL A 181 6.14 5.10 -0.97
C VAL A 181 6.13 6.63 -0.96
N PRO A 182 5.41 7.36 -1.83
CA PRO A 182 5.43 8.82 -1.77
C PRO A 182 4.72 9.37 -0.54
N LEU A 183 3.66 8.72 -0.07
CA LEU A 183 3.03 9.10 1.19
C LEU A 183 3.97 8.81 2.36
N GLU A 184 4.71 7.71 2.33
CA GLU A 184 5.71 7.34 3.33
C GLU A 184 6.88 8.32 3.31
N GLU A 185 7.50 8.59 2.16
CA GLU A 185 8.57 9.59 2.02
C GLU A 185 8.13 10.99 2.49
N VAL A 186 6.90 11.40 2.16
CA VAL A 186 6.36 12.70 2.58
C VAL A 186 6.02 12.73 4.09
N ILE A 187 5.66 11.59 4.68
CA ILE A 187 5.38 11.45 6.12
C ILE A 187 6.68 11.23 6.93
N ASP A 188 7.69 10.57 6.36
CA ASP A 188 8.82 9.94 7.07
C ASP A 188 10.19 10.61 6.84
N ILE A 189 10.38 11.47 5.81
CA ILE A 189 11.62 12.30 5.65
C ILE A 189 11.81 13.36 6.77
N HIS A 190 11.02 13.32 7.85
CA HIS A 190 11.06 14.22 9.01
C HIS A 190 10.55 15.65 8.69
N ASN A 191 9.23 15.80 8.76
CA ASN A 191 8.50 17.07 8.93
C ASN A 191 8.32 18.01 7.73
N ALA A 192 8.28 17.58 6.46
CA ALA A 192 7.89 18.51 5.38
C ALA A 192 6.43 18.97 5.52
N ILE A 193 5.47 18.05 5.52
CA ILE A 193 4.05 18.38 5.79
C ILE A 193 3.91 19.02 7.16
N GLU A 194 4.49 18.39 8.18
CA GLU A 194 4.35 18.85 9.55
C GLU A 194 4.97 20.24 9.75
N GLY A 195 6.06 20.55 9.06
CA GLY A 195 6.74 21.84 9.08
C GLY A 195 5.88 22.92 8.43
N VAL A 196 5.29 22.63 7.26
CA VAL A 196 4.35 23.54 6.61
C VAL A 196 3.10 23.76 7.46
N LEU A 197 2.51 22.71 8.02
CA LEU A 197 1.35 22.81 8.90
C LEU A 197 1.67 23.52 10.22
N SER A 198 2.86 23.30 10.78
CA SER A 198 3.36 23.99 11.98
C SER A 198 3.61 25.47 11.69
N SER A 199 4.15 25.81 10.53
CA SER A 199 4.34 27.19 10.08
C SER A 199 3.00 27.90 9.88
N LEU A 200 2.03 27.23 9.25
CA LEU A 200 0.67 27.74 9.12
C LEU A 200 0.04 27.97 10.49
N THR A 201 0.11 26.97 11.36
CA THR A 201 -0.35 27.01 12.77
C THR A 201 0.25 28.19 13.53
N ALA A 202 1.57 28.37 13.47
CA ALA A 202 2.26 29.48 14.13
C ALA A 202 1.83 30.84 13.55
N THR A 203 1.64 30.91 12.24
CA THR A 203 1.14 32.10 11.56
C THR A 203 -0.28 32.44 11.99
N LEU A 204 -1.18 31.45 12.09
CA LEU A 204 -2.53 31.62 12.62
C LEU A 204 -2.50 32.12 14.07
N THR A 205 -1.64 31.59 14.94
CA THR A 205 -1.45 32.11 16.30
C THR A 205 -0.99 33.57 16.29
N SER A 206 -0.08 33.95 15.39
CA SER A 206 0.36 35.33 15.26
C SER A 206 -0.77 36.27 14.83
N LEU A 207 -1.62 35.83 13.89
CA LEU A 207 -2.78 36.59 13.43
C LEU A 207 -3.81 36.79 14.54
N THR A 208 -4.08 35.78 15.37
CA THR A 208 -4.95 35.94 16.55
C THR A 208 -4.43 37.02 17.49
N ARG A 209 -3.11 37.17 17.63
CA ARG A 209 -2.50 38.21 18.47
C ARG A 209 -2.53 39.59 17.82
N THR A 210 -2.35 39.69 16.51
CA THR A 210 -2.40 40.97 15.79
C THR A 210 -3.83 41.52 15.73
N PHE A 211 -4.81 40.66 15.47
CA PHE A 211 -6.21 41.06 15.24
C PHE A 211 -7.13 40.74 16.43
N GLN A 212 -6.63 40.83 17.67
CA GLN A 212 -7.41 40.47 18.87
C GLN A 212 -8.76 41.18 18.99
N THR A 213 -8.88 42.39 18.45
CA THR A 213 -10.09 43.22 18.52
C THR A 213 -11.06 42.95 17.36
N ASP A 214 -10.62 42.26 16.30
CA ASP A 214 -11.45 41.93 15.14
C ASP A 214 -12.09 40.55 15.31
N SER A 215 -13.39 40.54 15.64
CA SER A 215 -14.17 39.32 15.87
C SER A 215 -14.33 38.46 14.61
N VAL A 216 -14.29 39.06 13.42
CA VAL A 216 -14.48 38.34 12.15
C VAL A 216 -13.22 37.56 11.82
N ILE A 217 -12.05 38.20 11.92
CA ILE A 217 -10.77 37.55 11.64
C ILE A 217 -10.49 36.46 12.67
N THR A 218 -10.70 36.73 13.95
CA THR A 218 -10.49 35.73 15.01
C THR A 218 -11.36 34.49 14.83
N THR A 219 -12.63 34.66 14.45
CA THR A 219 -13.53 33.53 14.10
C THR A 219 -13.01 32.76 12.88
N ARG A 220 -12.55 33.46 11.84
CA ARG A 220 -12.04 32.79 10.64
C ARG A 220 -10.76 32.00 10.92
N VAL A 221 -9.88 32.55 11.74
CA VAL A 221 -8.66 31.88 12.18
C VAL A 221 -8.97 30.61 12.97
N THR A 222 -9.95 30.62 13.89
CA THR A 222 -10.35 29.41 14.64
C THR A 222 -10.98 28.34 13.75
N GLU A 223 -11.76 28.73 12.74
CA GLU A 223 -12.28 27.81 11.72
C GLU A 223 -11.15 27.16 10.92
N THR A 224 -10.17 27.94 10.45
CA THR A 224 -9.01 27.42 9.72
C THR A 224 -8.20 26.46 10.59
N TRP A 225 -8.01 26.77 11.87
CA TRP A 225 -7.39 25.86 12.86
C TRP A 225 -8.09 24.51 12.93
N ALA A 226 -9.42 24.51 13.01
CA ALA A 226 -10.21 23.27 13.04
C ALA A 226 -10.04 22.47 11.74
N LYS A 227 -10.00 23.13 10.59
CA LYS A 227 -9.78 22.49 9.28
C LYS A 227 -8.38 21.90 9.15
N VAL A 228 -7.33 22.59 9.61
CA VAL A 228 -5.96 22.06 9.65
C VAL A 228 -5.91 20.77 10.47
N ARG A 229 -6.46 20.79 11.69
CA ARG A 229 -6.49 19.61 12.57
C ARG A 229 -7.26 18.46 11.93
N ARG A 230 -8.45 18.73 11.38
CA ARG A 230 -9.28 17.73 10.73
C ARG A 230 -8.58 17.10 9.52
N MET A 231 -8.01 17.93 8.65
CA MET A 231 -7.28 17.48 7.46
C MET A 231 -6.13 16.56 7.89
N ARG A 232 -5.35 16.96 8.90
CA ARG A 232 -4.23 16.15 9.42
C ARG A 232 -4.68 14.79 9.91
N THR A 233 -5.69 14.74 10.78
CA THR A 233 -6.19 13.46 11.31
C THR A 233 -6.73 12.56 10.19
N GLN A 234 -7.56 13.10 9.29
CA GLN A 234 -8.19 12.30 8.25
C GLN A 234 -7.20 11.79 7.19
N THR A 235 -6.22 12.62 6.82
CA THR A 235 -5.18 12.23 5.85
C THR A 235 -4.29 11.12 6.41
N PHE A 236 -3.91 11.22 7.69
CA PHE A 236 -3.12 10.18 8.35
C PHE A 236 -3.90 8.86 8.50
N THR A 237 -5.18 8.94 8.87
CA THR A 237 -6.05 7.75 8.92
C THR A 237 -6.17 7.10 7.55
N ALA A 238 -6.46 7.88 6.49
CA ALA A 238 -6.57 7.39 5.12
C ALA A 238 -5.27 6.72 4.64
N TYR A 239 -4.11 7.31 4.93
CA TYR A 239 -2.83 6.69 4.62
C TYR A 239 -2.64 5.34 5.33
N ARG A 240 -2.89 5.30 6.64
CA ARG A 240 -2.74 4.08 7.44
C ARG A 240 -3.65 2.96 6.93
N GLU A 241 -4.89 3.29 6.60
CA GLU A 241 -5.87 2.35 6.03
C GLU A 241 -5.39 1.79 4.68
N ALA A 242 -4.92 2.66 3.77
CA ALA A 242 -4.36 2.24 2.49
C ALA A 242 -3.12 1.33 2.65
N LYS A 243 -2.19 1.69 3.56
CA LYS A 243 -0.99 0.91 3.85
C LYS A 243 -1.35 -0.48 4.40
N LEU A 244 -2.22 -0.55 5.42
CA LEU A 244 -2.67 -1.81 6.00
C LEU A 244 -3.37 -2.72 4.98
N ALA A 245 -4.09 -2.15 4.01
CA ALA A 245 -4.76 -2.93 2.98
C ALA A 245 -3.76 -3.59 1.99
N LEU A 246 -2.74 -2.84 1.56
CA LEU A 246 -1.82 -3.23 0.47
C LEU A 246 -0.56 -3.97 0.97
N GLU A 247 -0.06 -3.63 2.15
CA GLU A 247 1.19 -4.16 2.71
C GLU A 247 1.27 -5.69 2.77
N PRO A 248 0.20 -6.42 3.20
CA PRO A 248 0.25 -7.88 3.21
C PRO A 248 0.50 -8.48 1.82
N LEU A 249 -0.13 -7.92 0.78
CA LEU A 249 0.04 -8.37 -0.60
C LEU A 249 1.44 -8.06 -1.12
N TYR A 250 1.93 -6.86 -0.84
CA TYR A 250 3.29 -6.46 -1.22
C TYR A 250 4.34 -7.38 -0.58
N ARG A 251 4.21 -7.67 0.73
CA ARG A 251 5.10 -8.60 1.44
C ARG A 251 4.98 -10.04 0.94
N SER A 252 3.78 -10.51 0.57
CA SER A 252 3.60 -11.85 -0.03
C SER A 252 4.40 -11.96 -1.32
N ILE A 253 4.23 -10.97 -2.20
CA ILE A 253 4.87 -10.98 -3.51
C ILE A 253 6.40 -10.82 -3.42
N GLN A 254 6.89 -9.99 -2.50
CA GLN A 254 8.34 -9.88 -2.26
C GLN A 254 8.93 -11.21 -1.78
N ARG A 255 8.23 -11.91 -0.88
CA ARG A 255 8.62 -13.26 -0.43
C ARG A 255 8.63 -14.26 -1.58
N GLU A 256 7.58 -14.30 -2.40
CA GLU A 256 7.51 -15.17 -3.59
C GLU A 256 8.62 -14.87 -4.60
N GLY A 257 8.93 -13.58 -4.81
CA GLY A 257 10.05 -13.15 -5.65
C GLY A 257 11.40 -13.63 -5.13
N MET A 258 11.66 -13.54 -3.83
CA MET A 258 12.88 -14.06 -3.21
C MET A 258 13.00 -15.59 -3.36
N VAL A 259 11.89 -16.31 -3.21
CA VAL A 259 11.84 -17.77 -3.44
C VAL A 259 12.16 -18.11 -4.89
N ALA A 260 11.58 -17.40 -5.86
CA ALA A 260 11.84 -17.61 -7.28
C ALA A 260 13.30 -17.31 -7.65
N VAL A 261 13.88 -16.23 -7.12
CA VAL A 261 15.31 -15.90 -7.31
C VAL A 261 16.21 -16.97 -6.68
N GLY A 262 15.85 -17.46 -5.48
CA GLY A 262 16.54 -18.56 -4.82
C GLY A 262 16.52 -19.84 -5.65
N ALA A 263 15.35 -20.24 -6.15
CA ALA A 263 15.17 -21.41 -7.02
C ALA A 263 15.93 -21.26 -8.34
N ALA A 264 15.93 -20.09 -8.97
CA ALA A 264 16.68 -19.85 -10.20
C ALA A 264 18.21 -19.94 -9.97
N ARG A 265 18.70 -19.41 -8.83
CA ARG A 265 20.11 -19.54 -8.43
C ARG A 265 20.47 -21.00 -8.15
N TYR A 266 19.56 -21.75 -7.54
CA TYR A 266 19.70 -23.18 -7.29
C TYR A 266 19.84 -23.99 -8.58
N LEU A 267 18.94 -23.76 -9.56
CA LEU A 267 18.98 -24.41 -10.86
C LEU A 267 20.27 -24.08 -11.63
N LYS A 268 20.75 -22.83 -11.59
CA LYS A 268 22.05 -22.45 -12.18
C LYS A 268 23.23 -23.17 -11.54
N LEU A 269 23.18 -23.42 -10.23
CA LEU A 269 24.23 -24.17 -9.53
C LEU A 269 24.21 -25.66 -9.91
N ILE A 270 23.01 -26.24 -10.07
CA ILE A 270 22.85 -27.61 -10.58
C ILE A 270 23.35 -27.71 -12.02
N GLU A 271 23.00 -26.75 -12.88
CA GLU A 271 23.50 -26.69 -14.25
C GLU A 271 25.03 -26.64 -14.29
N ALA A 272 25.66 -25.87 -13.40
CA ALA A 272 27.11 -25.70 -13.37
C ALA A 272 27.88 -26.85 -12.68
N LYS A 273 27.30 -27.51 -11.69
CA LYS A 273 28.01 -28.48 -10.81
C LYS A 273 27.39 -29.87 -10.74
N GLY A 274 26.25 -30.11 -11.40
CA GLY A 274 25.51 -31.37 -11.30
C GLY A 274 24.96 -31.64 -9.90
N ILE A 275 24.71 -32.92 -9.59
CA ILE A 275 24.05 -33.38 -8.36
C ILE A 275 24.88 -33.07 -7.10
N THR A 276 26.21 -32.91 -7.20
CA THR A 276 27.07 -32.53 -6.07
C THR A 276 26.86 -31.07 -5.62
N GLY A 277 26.28 -30.23 -6.47
CA GLY A 277 25.80 -28.90 -6.07
C GLY A 277 24.62 -28.95 -5.11
N PHE A 278 23.88 -30.07 -5.08
CA PHE A 278 22.69 -30.27 -4.23
C PHE A 278 23.08 -30.38 -2.75
N GLU A 279 24.17 -31.10 -2.43
CA GLU A 279 24.64 -31.31 -1.05
C GLU A 279 25.26 -30.05 -0.43
N GLN A 280 26.01 -29.27 -1.22
CA GLN A 280 26.58 -27.99 -0.76
C GLN A 280 25.51 -26.95 -0.44
N VAL A 281 24.35 -27.06 -1.07
CA VAL A 281 23.25 -26.12 -0.90
C VAL A 281 22.15 -26.69 0.00
N ALA A 282 22.10 -27.99 0.29
CA ALA A 282 21.16 -28.55 1.27
C ALA A 282 21.32 -27.92 2.66
N GLY A 283 22.55 -27.54 3.04
CA GLY A 283 22.81 -26.72 4.25
C GLY A 283 22.33 -25.26 4.14
N ALA A 284 22.19 -24.72 2.92
CA ALA A 284 21.66 -23.39 2.63
C ALA A 284 20.19 -23.42 2.14
N ALA A 285 19.59 -24.59 1.96
CA ALA A 285 18.22 -24.80 1.48
C ALA A 285 17.19 -24.62 2.61
N ALA A 286 17.65 -24.38 3.84
CA ALA A 286 16.81 -23.93 4.95
C ALA A 286 15.99 -22.67 4.60
N PHE A 287 16.45 -21.84 3.65
CA PHE A 287 15.71 -20.67 3.18
C PHE A 287 14.47 -21.01 2.31
N LEU A 288 14.41 -22.19 1.68
CA LEU A 288 13.25 -22.59 0.85
C LEU A 288 12.14 -23.26 1.68
N SER A 289 12.46 -23.75 2.89
CA SER A 289 11.55 -24.52 3.74
C SER A 289 10.54 -23.67 4.54
N HIS A 290 10.76 -22.37 4.65
CA HIS A 290 9.96 -21.46 5.49
C HIS A 290 8.63 -21.03 4.87
N GLY A 291 8.35 -21.42 3.61
CA GLY A 291 7.10 -21.07 2.91
C GLY A 291 5.93 -22.04 3.10
N ARG A 292 6.08 -23.08 3.93
CA ARG A 292 5.19 -24.26 3.90
C ARG A 292 3.79 -24.07 4.48
N ASN A 293 3.50 -23.01 5.24
CA ASN A 293 2.21 -22.89 5.94
C ASN A 293 1.26 -21.78 5.44
N GLU A 294 1.66 -20.93 4.49
CA GLU A 294 0.76 -19.86 3.98
C GLU A 294 0.90 -19.55 2.48
N ALA A 295 1.57 -20.42 1.70
CA ALA A 295 1.72 -20.21 0.26
C ALA A 295 0.50 -20.71 -0.55
N LEU A 296 0.09 -19.91 -1.54
CA LEU A 296 -0.89 -20.26 -2.58
C LEU A 296 -0.40 -21.32 -3.57
N PHE A 297 0.84 -21.77 -3.43
CA PHE A 297 1.43 -22.86 -4.20
C PHE A 297 1.33 -24.13 -3.35
N SER A 298 0.29 -24.93 -3.58
CA SER A 298 0.22 -26.23 -2.91
C SER A 298 1.35 -27.13 -3.44
N ASP A 299 1.83 -28.06 -2.61
CA ASP A 299 2.79 -29.10 -3.03
C ASP A 299 2.31 -29.86 -4.28
N ILE A 300 0.99 -29.88 -4.52
CA ILE A 300 0.35 -30.50 -5.69
C ILE A 300 0.55 -29.64 -6.94
N ASP A 301 0.37 -28.32 -6.85
CA ASP A 301 0.54 -27.40 -7.98
C ASP A 301 2.00 -27.27 -8.40
N ALA A 302 2.92 -27.27 -7.43
CA ALA A 302 4.37 -27.33 -7.70
C ALA A 302 4.76 -28.62 -8.43
N LYS A 303 4.25 -29.77 -7.97
CA LYS A 303 4.50 -31.07 -8.61
C LYS A 303 3.90 -31.13 -10.02
N GLN A 304 2.69 -30.62 -10.23
CA GLN A 304 2.07 -30.59 -11.55
C GLN A 304 2.77 -29.63 -12.51
N PHE A 305 3.26 -28.49 -12.01
CA PHE A 305 4.05 -27.55 -12.80
C PHE A 305 5.40 -28.17 -13.23
N LEU A 306 6.09 -28.85 -12.31
CA LEU A 306 7.34 -29.56 -12.61
C LEU A 306 7.12 -30.75 -13.55
N ALA A 307 6.03 -31.51 -13.38
CA ALA A 307 5.66 -32.60 -14.27
C ALA A 307 5.33 -32.12 -15.69
N LYS A 308 4.73 -30.91 -15.83
CA LYS A 308 4.50 -30.28 -17.15
C LYS A 308 5.77 -29.73 -17.78
N ALA A 309 6.77 -29.37 -16.98
CA ALA A 309 8.02 -28.77 -17.47
C ALA A 309 8.98 -29.79 -18.09
N THR A 310 8.77 -31.09 -17.87
CA THR A 310 9.68 -32.13 -18.36
C THR A 310 8.93 -33.42 -18.69
N ASP A 311 9.06 -33.88 -19.95
CA ASP A 311 8.85 -35.27 -20.40
C ASP A 311 9.80 -36.28 -19.70
N TYR A 312 10.12 -36.05 -18.41
CA TYR A 312 11.06 -36.85 -17.65
C TYR A 312 10.33 -38.06 -17.06
N HIS A 313 10.60 -39.23 -17.64
CA HIS A 313 10.24 -40.52 -17.08
C HIS A 313 11.48 -41.06 -16.35
N PRO A 314 11.49 -41.13 -15.00
CA PRO A 314 12.62 -41.73 -14.29
C PRO A 314 12.71 -43.22 -14.62
N ASP A 315 13.89 -43.70 -15.04
CA ASP A 315 14.13 -45.10 -15.44
C ASP A 315 13.97 -46.12 -14.28
N HIS A 316 13.80 -45.66 -13.04
CA HIS A 316 13.68 -46.53 -11.87
C HIS A 316 12.61 -45.97 -10.92
N ASP A 317 11.73 -46.84 -10.43
CA ASP A 317 10.75 -46.50 -9.39
C ASP A 317 11.49 -46.02 -8.14
N ILE A 318 11.28 -44.74 -7.78
CA ILE A 318 11.76 -44.20 -6.51
C ILE A 318 10.75 -44.60 -5.44
N THR A 319 11.00 -45.72 -4.78
CA THR A 319 10.27 -46.10 -3.56
C THR A 319 10.75 -45.21 -2.41
N LEU A 320 9.92 -44.26 -1.99
CA LEU A 320 10.18 -43.50 -0.78
C LEU A 320 10.14 -44.45 0.42
N ALA A 321 11.15 -44.41 1.28
CA ALA A 321 11.12 -45.12 2.55
C ALA A 321 9.92 -44.63 3.38
N PRO A 322 9.19 -45.52 4.07
CA PRO A 322 8.16 -45.10 5.00
C PRO A 322 8.78 -44.19 6.07
N PRO A 323 8.03 -43.22 6.60
CA PRO A 323 8.53 -42.32 7.64
C PRO A 323 9.04 -43.15 8.82
N ASP A 324 10.25 -42.88 9.28
CA ASP A 324 10.80 -43.50 10.49
C ASP A 324 9.85 -43.21 11.68
N GLU A 325 9.15 -44.24 12.14
CA GLU A 325 8.27 -44.20 13.32
C GLU A 325 9.06 -44.16 14.64
N THR A 326 10.36 -43.85 14.61
CA THR A 326 11.03 -43.36 15.81
C THR A 326 10.56 -41.94 16.05
N GLY A 327 9.39 -41.82 16.69
CA GLY A 327 8.91 -40.59 17.30
C GLY A 327 9.93 -40.11 18.32
N VAL A 328 10.90 -39.31 17.85
CA VAL A 328 11.47 -38.28 18.69
C VAL A 328 10.29 -37.35 18.95
N GLN A 329 9.74 -37.39 20.16
CA GLN A 329 8.95 -36.27 20.66
C GLN A 329 9.87 -35.06 20.55
N ASN A 330 9.72 -34.30 19.46
CA ASN A 330 10.22 -32.94 19.43
C ASN A 330 9.36 -32.22 20.48
N ASP A 331 9.91 -32.03 21.67
CA ASP A 331 9.45 -30.97 22.55
C ASP A 331 9.70 -29.66 21.80
N ASP A 332 8.74 -29.28 20.96
CA ASP A 332 8.74 -28.03 20.21
C ASP A 332 8.67 -26.88 21.22
N VAL A 333 9.83 -26.39 21.63
CA VAL A 333 9.96 -25.18 22.44
C VAL A 333 9.44 -24.01 21.62
N GLY A 334 8.26 -23.51 21.99
CA GLY A 334 7.65 -22.35 21.34
C GLY A 334 8.25 -21.01 21.80
N ILE A 335 8.05 -19.97 21.00
CA ILE A 335 8.52 -18.59 21.27
C ILE A 335 8.09 -18.09 22.67
N LEU A 336 6.88 -18.44 23.12
CA LEU A 336 6.38 -18.05 24.44
C LEU A 336 7.20 -18.66 25.59
N GLN A 337 7.62 -19.92 25.45
CA GLN A 337 8.43 -20.61 26.47
C GLN A 337 9.85 -20.04 26.52
N MET A 338 10.39 -19.64 25.37
CA MET A 338 11.66 -18.92 25.29
C MET A 338 11.58 -17.53 25.94
N LEU A 339 10.49 -16.79 25.71
CA LEU A 339 10.26 -15.49 26.35
C LEU A 339 10.16 -15.63 27.87
N ASP A 340 9.53 -16.70 28.37
CA ASP A 340 9.50 -17.01 29.80
C ASP A 340 10.92 -17.27 30.35
N TRP A 341 11.79 -17.97 29.60
CA TRP A 341 13.18 -18.18 30.04
C TRP A 341 14.02 -16.90 30.05
N VAL A 342 13.82 -16.02 29.08
CA VAL A 342 14.48 -14.71 29.04
C VAL A 342 13.94 -13.83 30.18
N HIS A 343 12.65 -13.95 30.51
CA HIS A 343 12.04 -13.26 31.66
C HIS A 343 12.63 -13.73 32.98
N ASP A 344 12.79 -15.04 33.15
CA ASP A 344 13.39 -15.64 34.35
C ASP A 344 14.90 -15.32 34.48
N ALA A 345 15.61 -15.15 33.36
CA ALA A 345 17.02 -14.81 33.34
C ALA A 345 17.30 -13.30 33.47
N GLY A 346 16.33 -12.45 33.11
CA GLY A 346 16.41 -11.00 33.18
C GLY A 346 17.23 -10.39 32.04
N ASP A 347 18.55 -10.31 32.22
CA ASP A 347 19.48 -9.70 31.26
C ASP A 347 20.40 -10.77 30.68
N VAL A 348 20.25 -11.05 29.39
CA VAL A 348 20.97 -12.11 28.69
C VAL A 348 22.03 -11.47 27.80
N SER A 349 23.30 -11.57 28.19
CA SER A 349 24.41 -10.96 27.45
C SER A 349 24.75 -11.63 26.12
N ASP A 350 24.42 -12.92 25.98
CA ASP A 350 24.62 -13.67 24.75
C ASP A 350 23.45 -14.63 24.57
N LEU A 351 22.49 -14.23 23.74
CA LEU A 351 21.29 -15.01 23.45
C LEU A 351 21.63 -16.37 22.85
N ALA A 352 22.66 -16.46 22.02
CA ALA A 352 23.03 -17.70 21.36
C ALA A 352 23.53 -18.72 22.38
N GLU A 353 24.48 -18.31 23.21
CA GLU A 353 25.01 -19.16 24.26
C GLU A 353 23.95 -19.51 25.31
N PHE A 354 23.07 -18.56 25.64
CA PHE A 354 21.96 -18.81 26.57
C PHE A 354 20.99 -19.88 26.06
N LEU A 355 20.53 -19.77 24.82
CA LEU A 355 19.65 -20.77 24.21
C LEU A 355 20.36 -22.13 24.07
N ARG A 356 21.68 -22.14 23.82
CA ARG A 356 22.50 -23.36 23.84
C ARG A 356 22.42 -24.09 25.18
N THR A 357 22.53 -23.34 26.29
CA THR A 357 22.52 -23.93 27.63
C THR A 357 21.15 -24.44 28.05
N LYS A 358 20.07 -23.87 27.52
CA LYS A 358 18.69 -24.26 27.82
C LYS A 358 18.17 -25.41 26.96
N ILE A 359 18.73 -25.57 25.75
CA ILE A 359 18.24 -26.52 24.76
C ILE A 359 19.41 -27.35 24.24
N ALA A 360 19.58 -28.57 24.78
CA ALA A 360 20.78 -29.37 24.57
C ALA A 360 20.86 -30.10 23.21
N ASP A 361 19.75 -30.27 22.47
CA ASP A 361 19.69 -31.25 21.36
C ASP A 361 18.88 -30.77 20.13
N PHE A 362 19.10 -29.55 19.67
CA PHE A 362 18.37 -29.01 18.52
C PHE A 362 19.12 -29.09 17.19
N ARG A 363 18.35 -29.30 16.12
CA ARG A 363 18.78 -29.00 14.75
C ARG A 363 19.02 -27.48 14.66
N ALA A 364 20.13 -27.07 14.04
CA ALA A 364 20.53 -25.66 13.94
C ALA A 364 19.41 -24.72 13.43
N THR A 365 18.48 -25.23 12.61
CA THR A 365 17.36 -24.47 12.04
C THR A 365 16.41 -23.90 13.09
N HIS A 366 15.97 -24.69 14.08
CA HIS A 366 15.00 -24.20 15.07
C HIS A 366 15.62 -23.19 16.06
N PHE A 367 16.93 -23.28 16.28
CA PHE A 367 17.66 -22.29 17.07
C PHE A 367 17.59 -20.90 16.41
N PHE A 368 17.75 -20.84 15.08
CA PHE A 368 17.59 -19.58 14.34
C PHE A 368 16.16 -19.07 14.38
N ASP A 369 15.16 -19.95 14.33
CA ASP A 369 13.75 -19.55 14.40
C ASP A 369 13.44 -18.88 15.73
N LEU A 370 13.92 -19.45 16.84
CA LEU A 370 13.77 -18.87 18.16
C LEU A 370 14.58 -17.58 18.32
N ALA A 371 15.83 -17.53 17.84
CA ALA A 371 16.66 -16.33 17.91
C ALA A 371 16.11 -15.18 17.05
N LEU A 372 15.64 -15.45 15.83
CA LEU A 372 15.00 -14.45 14.97
C LEU A 372 13.67 -13.98 15.53
N ALA A 373 12.85 -14.89 16.06
CA ALA A 373 11.61 -14.52 16.73
C ALA A 373 11.86 -13.66 17.99
N ALA A 374 12.97 -13.89 18.70
CA ALA A 374 13.38 -13.06 19.83
C ALA A 374 13.76 -11.64 19.38
N LEU A 375 14.49 -11.53 18.26
CA LEU A 375 14.92 -10.26 17.67
C LEU A 375 13.76 -9.44 17.10
N ASP A 376 12.77 -10.11 16.53
CA ASP A 376 11.55 -9.47 15.98
C ASP A 376 10.48 -9.21 17.05
N SER A 377 10.67 -9.69 18.29
CA SER A 377 9.71 -9.49 19.37
C SER A 377 9.71 -8.02 19.84
N PRO A 378 8.56 -7.34 19.86
CA PRO A 378 8.48 -5.96 20.33
C PRO A 378 8.76 -5.83 21.84
N GLU A 379 8.69 -6.93 22.59
CA GLU A 379 8.89 -7.01 24.03
C GLU A 379 10.38 -7.04 24.45
N ILE A 380 11.26 -7.31 23.47
CA ILE A 380 12.70 -7.43 23.69
C ILE A 380 13.43 -6.16 23.20
N GLU A 381 14.41 -5.72 23.97
CA GLU A 381 15.43 -4.75 23.59
C GLU A 381 16.72 -5.50 23.25
N VAL A 382 17.25 -5.23 22.06
CA VAL A 382 18.39 -5.93 21.47
C VAL A 382 19.57 -4.99 21.39
N GLN A 383 20.75 -5.45 21.87
CA GLN A 383 22.02 -4.75 21.68
C GLN A 383 23.04 -5.72 21.07
N HIS A 384 23.74 -5.26 20.02
CA HIS A 384 24.76 -6.07 19.34
C HIS A 384 26.15 -5.78 19.90
N GLY A 385 26.89 -6.84 20.23
CA GLY A 385 28.30 -6.76 20.58
C GLY A 385 29.18 -6.36 19.38
N THR A 386 30.38 -5.85 19.67
CA THR A 386 31.30 -5.31 18.65
C THR A 386 32.42 -6.28 18.25
N GLU A 387 32.58 -7.38 18.96
CA GLU A 387 33.59 -8.41 18.67
C GLU A 387 32.91 -9.77 18.36
N PRO A 388 33.32 -10.48 17.30
CA PRO A 388 32.70 -11.74 16.92
C PRO A 388 33.12 -12.87 17.87
N THR A 389 32.14 -13.65 18.31
CA THR A 389 32.32 -14.85 19.14
C THR A 389 32.03 -16.11 18.32
N GLU A 390 32.75 -17.19 18.65
CA GLU A 390 32.52 -18.52 18.07
C GLU A 390 31.59 -19.33 18.99
N THR A 391 30.51 -19.85 18.43
CA THR A 391 29.55 -20.70 19.14
C THR A 391 29.37 -22.02 18.39
N VAL A 392 29.55 -23.15 19.08
CA VAL A 392 29.40 -24.48 18.47
C VAL A 392 28.04 -25.06 18.83
N MET A 393 27.23 -25.40 17.81
CA MET A 393 25.88 -25.93 17.98
C MET A 393 25.58 -27.02 16.95
N GLY A 394 25.02 -28.15 17.39
CA GLY A 394 24.63 -29.25 16.52
C GLY A 394 25.78 -29.85 15.68
N GLY A 395 27.02 -29.74 16.15
CA GLY A 395 28.22 -30.18 15.42
C GLY A 395 28.74 -29.19 14.37
N GLN A 396 28.21 -27.96 14.31
CA GLN A 396 28.67 -26.89 13.42
C GLN A 396 29.19 -25.70 14.22
N CYS A 397 30.29 -25.08 13.75
CA CYS A 397 30.85 -23.85 14.31
C CYS A 397 30.21 -22.62 13.65
N TRP A 398 29.74 -21.69 14.47
CA TRP A 398 29.10 -20.46 14.06
C TRP A 398 29.93 -19.26 14.53
N TYR A 399 30.07 -18.26 13.65
CA TYR A 399 30.73 -17.00 13.98
C TYR A 399 29.71 -15.88 13.90
N GLY A 400 29.47 -15.19 15.00
CA GLY A 400 28.48 -14.13 15.09
C GLY A 400 28.87 -13.07 16.11
N TYR A 401 28.28 -11.90 16.02
CA TYR A 401 28.40 -10.90 17.08
C TYR A 401 27.41 -11.27 18.19
N PRO A 402 27.84 -11.33 19.46
CA PRO A 402 26.97 -11.71 20.56
C PRO A 402 25.82 -10.70 20.64
N ILE A 403 24.62 -11.23 20.84
CA ILE A 403 23.39 -10.44 20.90
C ILE A 403 22.95 -10.43 22.35
N SER A 404 23.04 -9.26 22.97
CA SER A 404 22.48 -9.02 24.29
C SER A 404 21.00 -8.73 24.16
N VAL A 405 20.19 -9.41 24.96
CA VAL A 405 18.73 -9.31 24.97
C VAL A 405 18.25 -9.01 26.38
N LYS A 406 17.44 -7.96 26.49
CA LYS A 406 16.78 -7.57 27.73
C LYS A 406 15.29 -7.36 27.47
N LEU A 407 14.44 -7.82 28.38
CA LEU A 407 13.02 -7.50 28.32
C LEU A 407 12.78 -6.03 28.70
N LYS A 408 11.94 -5.34 27.93
CA LYS A 408 11.50 -3.99 28.25
C LYS A 408 10.64 -4.06 29.52
N GLU A 409 10.98 -3.28 30.55
CA GLU A 409 10.20 -3.25 31.79
C GLU A 409 8.73 -2.93 31.50
N GLN A 410 7.85 -3.76 32.08
CA GLN A 410 6.44 -4.04 31.74
C GLN A 410 5.55 -2.86 31.28
N ILE A 411 4.69 -3.16 30.29
CA ILE A 411 3.25 -2.84 30.42
C ILE A 411 2.61 -4.08 31.06
N PRO A 412 1.92 -3.95 32.21
CA PRO A 412 1.28 -5.11 32.87
C PRO A 412 0.14 -5.67 32.00
N ARG A 413 0.02 -7.01 31.99
CA ARG A 413 -1.03 -7.78 31.30
C ARG A 413 -2.45 -7.35 31.68
#